data_AF-A0A6U1WBF2-F1
#
_entry.id   AF-A0A6U1WBF2-F1
#
_cell.length_a   1.000
_cell.length_b   1.000
_cell.length_c   1.000
_cell.angle_alpha   90.00
_cell.angle_beta   90.00
_cell.angle_gamma   90.00
#
_symmetry.space_group_name_H-M   'P 1'
#
loop_
_entity.id
_entity.type
_entity.pdbx_description
1 polymer ?
#
loop_
_entity_poly.entity_id
_entity_poly.type
_entity_poly.pdbx_seq_one_letter_code
_entity_poly.pdbx_strand_id
1 'polypeptide(L)'
;GKWVNDQRTQYKRWKEGKRTNLTEARRVLLEDLGFTWNAKEASWYERLEELRAFKLRNGHTKVPIRESSLGRWVDKQRTEHRRSYLSEERKRKLDELGFIWNLRPKGWTKS
;
A
#
# COMPACT_ATOMS: atom_id res chain seq x y z
N GLY A 1 -14.87 3.52 -4.76
CA GLY A 1 -16.23 3.91 -5.22
C GLY A 1 -16.21 4.44 -6.65
N LYS A 2 -17.36 4.50 -7.32
CA LYS A 2 -17.51 4.91 -8.74
C LYS A 2 -16.87 6.27 -9.05
N TRP A 3 -16.98 7.23 -8.13
CA TRP A 3 -16.39 8.57 -8.25
C TRP A 3 -14.86 8.57 -8.31
N VAL A 4 -14.17 7.82 -7.44
CA VAL A 4 -12.70 7.74 -7.43
C VAL A 4 -12.15 7.17 -8.74
N ASN A 5 -12.82 6.17 -9.30
CA ASN A 5 -12.44 5.57 -10.58
C ASN A 5 -12.65 6.54 -11.76
N ASP A 6 -13.73 7.33 -11.71
CA ASP A 6 -13.94 8.42 -12.67
C ASP A 6 -12.83 9.47 -12.55
N GLN A 7 -12.51 9.96 -11.34
CA GLN A 7 -11.41 10.93 -11.15
C GLN A 7 -10.07 10.43 -11.71
N ARG A 8 -9.71 9.17 -11.44
CA ARG A 8 -8.49 8.55 -12.01
C ARG A 8 -8.52 8.45 -13.52
N THR A 9 -9.68 8.18 -14.10
CA THR A 9 -9.89 8.19 -15.56
C THR A 9 -9.71 9.58 -16.14
N GLN A 10 -10.32 10.60 -15.52
CA GLN A 10 -10.20 11.99 -15.97
C GLN A 10 -8.75 12.50 -15.86
N TYR A 11 -8.02 12.11 -14.82
CA TYR A 11 -6.60 12.44 -14.67
C TYR A 11 -5.71 11.76 -15.71
N LYS A 12 -5.98 10.50 -16.05
CA LYS A 12 -5.27 9.82 -17.14
C LYS A 12 -5.48 10.54 -18.47
N ARG A 13 -6.73 10.93 -18.77
CA ARG A 13 -7.06 11.71 -19.98
C ARG A 13 -6.31 13.05 -20.00
N TRP A 14 -6.30 13.76 -18.87
CA TRP A 14 -5.54 15.01 -18.70
C TRP A 14 -4.05 14.82 -19.01
N LYS A 15 -3.40 13.80 -18.44
CA LYS A 15 -1.98 13.48 -18.72
C LYS A 15 -1.70 13.16 -20.19
N GLU A 16 -2.66 12.58 -20.88
CA GLU A 16 -2.55 12.24 -22.30
C GLU A 16 -2.93 13.40 -23.23
N GLY A 17 -3.20 14.60 -22.69
CA GLY A 17 -3.63 15.78 -23.46
C GLY A 17 -5.03 15.64 -24.07
N LYS A 18 -5.84 14.68 -23.60
CA LYS A 18 -7.20 14.44 -24.08
C LYS A 18 -8.20 15.35 -23.38
N ARG A 19 -9.32 15.64 -24.05
CA ARG A 19 -10.47 16.34 -23.44
C ARG A 19 -10.91 15.62 -22.17
N THR A 20 -11.03 16.39 -21.09
CA THR A 20 -11.31 15.95 -19.72
C THR A 20 -12.10 17.04 -19.00
N ASN A 21 -12.89 16.66 -18.00
CA ASN A 21 -13.59 17.60 -17.12
C ASN A 21 -12.82 17.85 -15.82
N LEU A 22 -11.58 17.33 -15.70
CA LEU A 22 -10.70 17.62 -14.58
C LEU A 22 -10.08 19.00 -14.75
N THR A 23 -10.57 19.96 -13.96
CA THR A 23 -9.99 21.30 -13.91
C THR A 23 -8.69 21.31 -13.12
N GLU A 24 -7.83 22.29 -13.40
CA GLU A 24 -6.57 22.49 -12.70
C GLU A 24 -6.78 22.70 -11.20
N ALA A 25 -7.73 23.58 -10.83
CA ALA A 25 -8.08 23.82 -9.43
C ALA A 25 -8.52 22.53 -8.70
N ARG A 26 -9.30 21.67 -9.36
CA ARG A 26 -9.72 20.38 -8.78
C ARG A 26 -8.57 19.40 -8.64
N ARG A 27 -7.65 19.37 -9.62
CA ARG A 27 -6.44 18.53 -9.57
C ARG A 27 -5.57 18.92 -8.39
N VAL A 28 -5.25 20.21 -8.26
CA VAL A 28 -4.43 20.75 -7.17
C VAL A 28 -5.06 20.48 -5.80
N LEU A 29 -6.37 20.73 -5.65
CA LEU A 29 -7.07 20.45 -4.39
C LEU A 29 -6.98 18.97 -4.00
N LEU A 30 -7.13 18.05 -4.94
CA LEU A 30 -7.03 16.62 -4.66
C LEU A 30 -5.60 16.22 -4.29
N GLU A 31 -4.59 16.79 -4.95
CA GLU A 31 -3.18 16.56 -4.60
C GLU A 31 -2.86 17.06 -3.18
N ASP A 32 -3.37 18.23 -2.80
CA ASP A 32 -3.21 18.80 -1.45
C ASP A 32 -3.86 17.92 -0.36
N LEU A 33 -5.00 17.31 -0.68
CA LEU A 33 -5.66 16.33 0.18
C LEU A 33 -4.94 14.96 0.22
N GLY A 34 -3.80 14.81 -0.46
CA GLY A 34 -3.05 13.56 -0.52
C GLY A 34 -3.70 12.48 -1.40
N PHE A 35 -4.57 12.87 -2.35
CA PHE A 35 -5.26 11.92 -3.21
C PHE A 35 -4.30 11.17 -4.13
N THR A 36 -4.28 9.83 -4.02
CA THR A 36 -3.45 9.00 -4.87
C THR A 36 -4.15 8.66 -6.19
N TRP A 37 -3.65 9.24 -7.29
CA TRP A 37 -4.13 8.99 -8.66
C TRP A 37 -3.83 7.56 -9.13
N ASN A 38 -2.76 6.94 -8.65
CA ASN A 38 -2.41 5.56 -8.99
C ASN A 38 -3.25 4.59 -8.16
N ALA A 39 -4.14 3.83 -8.83
CA ALA A 39 -5.02 2.89 -8.16
C ALA A 39 -4.30 1.76 -7.42
N LYS A 40 -3.17 1.27 -7.97
CA LYS A 40 -2.36 0.22 -7.33
C LYS A 40 -1.68 0.75 -6.07
N GLU A 41 -1.28 2.00 -6.10
CA GLU A 41 -0.65 2.67 -4.97
C GLU A 41 -1.65 2.97 -3.86
N ALA A 42 -2.83 3.50 -4.19
CA ALA A 42 -3.90 3.69 -3.22
C ALA A 42 -4.30 2.37 -2.53
N SER A 43 -4.44 1.29 -3.31
CA SER A 43 -4.74 -0.03 -2.76
C SER A 43 -3.65 -0.55 -1.82
N TRP A 44 -2.39 -0.16 -2.05
CA TRP A 44 -1.31 -0.49 -1.14
C TRP A 44 -1.45 0.24 0.20
N TYR A 45 -1.76 1.54 0.18
CA TYR A 45 -2.00 2.31 1.40
C TYR A 45 -3.23 1.83 2.18
N GLU A 46 -4.31 1.46 1.51
CA GLU A 46 -5.47 0.83 2.16
C GLU A 46 -5.08 -0.45 2.93
N ARG A 47 -4.26 -1.31 2.33
CA ARG A 47 -3.75 -2.53 3.00
C ARG A 47 -2.79 -2.23 4.14
N LEU A 48 -2.01 -1.16 4.04
CA LEU A 48 -1.17 -0.69 5.15
C LEU A 48 -2.02 -0.29 6.35
N GLU A 49 -3.14 0.41 6.14
CA GLU A 49 -4.07 0.76 7.22
C GLU A 49 -4.77 -0.47 7.81
N GLU A 50 -5.14 -1.46 6.99
CA GLU A 50 -5.64 -2.75 7.49
C GLU A 50 -4.61 -3.45 8.38
N LEU A 51 -3.32 -3.40 8.00
CA LEU A 51 -2.23 -3.95 8.80
C LEU A 51 -2.03 -3.16 10.11
N ARG A 52 -2.14 -1.83 10.07
CA ARG A 52 -2.10 -1.00 11.29
C ARG A 52 -3.23 -1.39 12.24
N ALA A 53 -4.44 -1.55 11.73
CA ALA A 53 -5.59 -2.00 12.52
C ALA A 53 -5.37 -3.41 13.08
N PHE A 54 -4.78 -4.32 12.29
CA PHE A 54 -4.40 -5.65 12.77
C PHE A 54 -3.38 -5.59 13.92
N LYS A 55 -2.34 -4.76 13.77
CA LYS A 55 -1.33 -4.56 14.82
C LYS A 55 -1.96 -4.02 16.10
N LEU A 56 -2.85 -3.04 16.00
CA LEU A 56 -3.55 -2.48 17.16
C LEU A 56 -4.34 -3.56 17.92
N ARG A 57 -4.99 -4.49 17.21
CA ARG A 57 -5.77 -5.57 17.83
C ARG A 57 -4.93 -6.72 18.40
N ASN A 58 -3.81 -7.07 17.76
CA ASN A 58 -3.03 -8.28 18.08
C ASN A 58 -1.67 -8.00 18.74
N GLY A 59 -1.26 -6.73 18.82
CA GLY A 59 0.05 -6.30 19.31
C GLY A 59 1.22 -6.54 18.33
N HIS A 60 1.00 -7.21 17.20
CA HIS A 60 2.06 -7.57 16.25
C HIS A 60 1.59 -7.53 14.79
N THR A 61 2.53 -7.52 13.84
CA THR A 61 2.26 -7.60 12.39
C THR A 61 2.38 -9.03 11.82
N LYS A 62 2.38 -10.06 12.66
CA LYS A 62 2.44 -11.48 12.24
C LYS A 62 1.07 -11.97 11.75
N VAL A 63 0.67 -11.52 10.57
CA VAL A 63 -0.61 -11.93 9.96
C VAL A 63 -0.48 -13.35 9.38
N PRO A 64 -1.36 -14.30 9.73
CA PRO A 64 -1.37 -15.64 9.12
C PRO A 64 -1.67 -15.58 7.61
N ILE A 65 -0.81 -16.19 6.80
CA ILE A 65 -0.87 -16.10 5.32
C ILE A 65 -2.13 -16.77 4.75
N ARG A 66 -2.50 -17.93 5.31
CA ARG A 66 -3.58 -18.77 4.77
C ARG A 66 -4.98 -18.28 5.14
N GLU A 67 -5.08 -17.44 6.16
CA GLU A 67 -6.36 -17.08 6.78
C GLU A 67 -6.93 -15.76 6.25
N SER A 68 -6.14 -14.95 5.53
CA SER A 68 -6.60 -13.65 5.05
C SER A 68 -5.92 -13.16 3.78
N SER A 69 -6.64 -12.33 3.03
CA SER A 69 -6.07 -11.52 1.93
C SER A 69 -4.94 -10.62 2.43
N LEU A 70 -5.05 -10.08 3.65
CA LEU A 70 -4.01 -9.30 4.30
C LEU A 70 -2.74 -10.12 4.54
N GLY A 71 -2.87 -11.39 4.96
CA GLY A 71 -1.74 -12.30 5.14
C GLY A 71 -0.96 -12.54 3.84
N ARG A 72 -1.66 -12.73 2.72
CA ARG A 72 -1.03 -12.82 1.38
C ARG A 72 -0.36 -11.52 0.97
N TRP A 73 -0.97 -10.37 1.28
CA TRP A 73 -0.37 -9.07 1.01
C TRP A 73 0.92 -8.86 1.81
N VAL A 74 0.91 -9.19 3.10
CA VAL A 74 2.08 -9.16 4.00
C VAL A 74 3.22 -10.03 3.45
N ASP A 75 2.92 -11.25 3.01
CA ASP A 75 3.91 -12.14 2.42
C ASP A 75 4.49 -11.59 1.11
N LYS A 76 3.64 -10.99 0.27
CA LYS A 76 4.09 -10.27 -0.92
C LYS A 76 5.06 -9.14 -0.57
N GLN A 77 4.80 -8.36 0.49
CA GLN A 77 5.71 -7.28 0.89
C GLN A 77 7.09 -7.81 1.29
N ARG A 78 7.15 -8.93 2.02
CA ARG A 78 8.42 -9.60 2.35
C ARG A 78 9.15 -10.10 1.11
N THR A 79 8.42 -10.63 0.13
CA THR A 79 9.00 -11.11 -1.13
C THR A 79 9.54 -9.95 -1.97
N GLU A 80 8.78 -8.85 -2.08
CA GLU A 80 9.20 -7.64 -2.81
C GLU A 80 10.44 -7.00 -2.16
N HIS A 81 10.50 -6.96 -0.82
CA HIS A 81 11.67 -6.48 -0.08
C HIS A 81 12.91 -7.34 -0.33
N ARG A 82 12.79 -8.67 -0.25
CA ARG A 82 13.91 -9.60 -0.52
C ARG A 82 14.44 -9.50 -1.95
N ARG A 83 13.57 -9.17 -2.90
CA ARG A 83 13.91 -9.01 -4.32
C ARG A 83 14.32 -7.57 -4.69
N SER A 84 14.41 -6.67 -3.72
CA SER A 84 14.71 -5.24 -3.93
C SER A 84 13.73 -4.54 -4.89
N TYR A 85 12.48 -5.01 -4.94
CA TYR A 85 11.40 -4.39 -5.73
C TYR A 85 10.47 -3.52 -4.90
N LEU A 86 10.61 -3.56 -3.58
CA LEU A 86 9.85 -2.68 -2.71
C LEU A 86 10.47 -1.29 -2.71
N SER A 87 9.70 -0.28 -3.08
CA SER A 87 10.14 1.13 -3.01
C SER A 87 10.53 1.52 -1.58
N GLU A 88 11.53 2.39 -1.44
CA GLU A 88 12.00 2.87 -0.14
C GLU A 88 10.90 3.52 0.71
N GLU A 89 9.94 4.24 0.09
CA GLU A 89 8.81 4.82 0.83
C GLU A 89 7.93 3.75 1.49
N ARG A 90 7.53 2.72 0.73
CA ARG A 90 6.73 1.60 1.24
C ARG A 90 7.46 0.86 2.36
N LYS A 91 8.76 0.64 2.19
CA LYS A 91 9.61 0.04 3.21
C LYS A 91 9.62 0.90 4.48
N ARG A 92 9.89 2.21 4.36
CA ARG A 92 9.87 3.16 5.49
C ARG A 92 8.54 3.12 6.24
N LYS A 93 7.41 3.10 5.53
CA LYS A 93 6.08 3.03 6.15
C LYS A 93 5.80 1.71 6.88
N LEU A 94 6.30 0.60 6.36
CA LEU A 94 6.24 -0.69 7.04
C LEU A 94 7.17 -0.73 8.27
N ASP A 95 8.36 -0.15 8.17
CA ASP A 95 9.33 -0.04 9.27
C ASP A 95 8.79 0.84 10.41
N GLU A 96 8.19 1.99 10.10
CA GLU A 96 7.47 2.86 11.05
C GLU A 96 6.37 2.09 11.81
N LEU A 97 5.74 1.12 11.14
CA LEU A 97 4.73 0.26 11.74
C LEU A 97 5.33 -0.90 12.57
N GLY A 98 6.65 -1.05 12.64
CA GLY A 98 7.31 -2.17 13.30
C GLY A 98 7.08 -3.50 12.60
N PHE A 99 7.06 -3.48 11.26
CA PHE A 99 6.77 -4.66 10.45
C PHE A 99 7.87 -5.73 10.57
N ILE A 100 7.44 -6.96 10.85
CA ILE A 100 8.35 -8.11 10.96
C ILE A 100 8.63 -8.70 9.57
N TRP A 101 9.79 -8.34 9.03
CA TRP A 101 10.30 -8.82 7.74
C TRP A 101 10.66 -10.32 7.75
N ASN A 102 11.26 -10.81 8.83
CA ASN A 102 11.72 -12.19 8.97
C ASN A 102 11.01 -12.89 10.14
N LEU A 103 10.14 -13.85 9.84
CA LEU A 103 9.41 -14.62 10.85
C LEU A 103 10.25 -15.73 11.50
N ARG A 104 11.38 -16.09 10.90
CA ARG A 104 12.35 -17.04 11.45
C ARG A 104 13.66 -16.29 11.69
N PRO A 105 14.10 -16.13 12.95
CA PRO A 105 15.43 -15.62 13.23
C PRO A 105 16.48 -16.52 12.57
N LYS A 106 17.55 -15.92 12.04
CA LYS A 106 18.73 -16.63 11.56
C LYS A 106 19.39 -17.26 12.81
N GLY A 107 19.17 -18.56 13.05
CA GLY A 107 19.71 -19.26 14.22
C GLY A 107 18.82 -20.33 14.87
N TRP A 108 17.59 -20.58 14.39
CA TRP A 108 16.80 -21.71 14.90
C TRP A 108 17.27 -23.03 14.27
N THR A 109 18.38 -23.58 14.77
CA THR A 109 18.66 -25.01 14.63
C THR A 109 17.73 -25.75 15.58
N LYS A 110 16.87 -26.62 15.02
CA LYS A 110 16.19 -27.63 15.85
C LYS A 110 17.29 -28.49 16.49
N SER A 111 17.45 -28.38 17.81
CA SER A 111 18.05 -29.47 18.60
C SER A 111 17.04 -30.59 18.77
#